data_AF-A0A535UYU2-F1
#
_entry.id   AF-A0A535UYU2-F1
#
_cell.length_a   1.000
_cell.length_b   1.000
_cell.length_c   1.000
_cell.angle_alpha   90.00
_cell.angle_beta   90.00
_cell.angle_gamma   90.00
#
_symmetry.space_group_name_H-M   'P 1'
#
loop_
_entity.id
_entity.type
_entity.pdbx_description
1 polymer ?
#
loop_
_entity_poly.entity_id
_entity_poly.type
_entity_poly.pdbx_seq_one_letter_code
_entity_poly.pdbx_strand_id
1 'polypeptide(L)'
;MVTGGETELDLYAYRPWRFGPVHRDPVYSAQLARETYKYYYYQRYPYDSDEWGRPKRLSALHTRMQDLGAVFGTKHGWERAEYFEPGKPWRRAGADQRTFGFTRPPWFDRVAEEHRAFRERVGIIDMSSFGKVDVAGPGALSLLERVAGNLIDRPVGSVVYTQLLEPAGGIAADVTITRLGQQQFRLVTGAGYVNSDLGWLRLQQRDGDAFVSLRETSDEFSVIGMWGPSARDVLARVTPNSVSDDAFPFMTAHLLDVAGFQVTAQRVTYVGELGWEMYVAPVRAGQVWDALMSAGRDFGITPGGYRVLDSLRMEKGYRYYGTDMGLLDTPFEAGLGFAVRRDKWPSIAREVARRLRTIAVGGEEYIPIYGGEAVSRGEEVVGRLRSTAYGFTVKKNLAYSYLPVELKPGDDVEVEVFGQKVPSTVLRDRVLEPQHTG
;
A
#
# COMPACT_ATOMS: atom_id res chain seq x y z
N MET A 1 10.14 23.72 12.42
CA MET A 1 11.20 22.96 11.72
C MET A 1 12.59 23.50 12.03
N VAL A 2 12.95 24.74 11.65
CA VAL A 2 14.31 25.28 11.92
C VAL A 2 14.58 25.52 13.41
N THR A 3 13.59 26.06 14.15
CA THR A 3 13.75 26.39 15.58
C THR A 3 13.34 25.25 16.51
N GLY A 4 12.26 24.53 16.16
CA GLY A 4 11.68 23.46 16.99
C GLY A 4 11.98 22.03 16.56
N GLY A 5 12.74 21.81 15.48
CA GLY A 5 13.01 20.46 14.94
C GLY A 5 11.82 19.76 14.24
N GLU A 6 10.59 20.09 14.64
CA GLU A 6 9.34 19.45 14.18
C GLU A 6 8.39 20.47 13.49
N THR A 7 7.25 20.01 12.95
CA THR A 7 6.23 20.86 12.30
C THR A 7 4.83 20.52 12.80
N GLU A 8 4.03 21.54 13.07
CA GLU A 8 2.62 21.42 13.49
C GLU A 8 1.68 21.18 12.29
N LEU A 9 2.20 21.36 11.06
CA LEU A 9 1.48 21.14 9.82
C LEU A 9 2.06 19.96 9.06
N ASP A 10 1.20 19.22 8.36
CA ASP A 10 1.63 18.19 7.42
C ASP A 10 2.26 18.85 6.18
N LEU A 11 3.58 18.87 6.16
CA LEU A 11 4.36 19.44 5.07
C LEU A 11 4.80 18.39 4.04
N TYR A 12 4.25 17.17 4.04
CA TYR A 12 4.69 16.11 3.14
C TYR A 12 4.69 16.54 1.66
N ALA A 13 3.63 17.22 1.20
CA ALA A 13 3.52 17.73 -0.17
C ALA A 13 4.57 18.81 -0.55
N TYR A 14 5.18 19.44 0.45
CA TYR A 14 6.20 20.49 0.30
C TYR A 14 7.63 19.98 0.52
N ARG A 15 7.81 18.72 0.93
CA ARG A 15 9.14 18.15 1.14
C ARG A 15 9.90 18.05 -0.19
N PRO A 16 11.09 18.68 -0.33
CA PRO A 16 11.83 18.66 -1.59
C PRO A 16 12.29 17.24 -1.98
N TRP A 17 12.48 16.36 -1.00
CA TRP A 17 12.88 14.97 -1.20
C TRP A 17 11.71 14.01 -1.48
N ARG A 18 10.48 14.51 -1.69
CA ARG A 18 9.38 13.68 -2.22
C ARG A 18 9.57 13.28 -3.68
N PHE A 19 10.45 13.98 -4.39
CA PHE A 19 10.83 13.69 -5.76
C PHE A 19 12.01 12.71 -5.81
N GLY A 20 11.85 11.65 -6.61
CA GLY A 20 12.88 10.63 -6.82
C GLY A 20 13.78 10.86 -8.02
N PRO A 21 14.78 9.98 -8.25
CA PRO A 21 15.69 10.01 -9.40
C PRO A 21 14.98 10.19 -10.73
N VAL A 22 13.78 9.63 -10.90
CA VAL A 22 12.97 9.78 -12.12
C VAL A 22 12.64 11.24 -12.48
N HIS A 23 12.52 12.12 -11.47
CA HIS A 23 12.23 13.56 -11.65
C HIS A 23 13.48 14.40 -11.93
N ARG A 24 14.68 13.81 -11.91
CA ARG A 24 15.90 14.49 -12.34
C ARG A 24 16.00 14.60 -13.86
N ASP A 25 15.21 13.82 -14.59
CA ASP A 25 15.07 13.97 -16.03
C ASP A 25 14.29 15.26 -16.33
N PRO A 26 14.93 16.29 -16.93
CA PRO A 26 14.28 17.56 -17.21
C PRO A 26 13.14 17.43 -18.22
N VAL A 27 13.19 16.46 -19.14
CA VAL A 27 12.13 16.23 -20.13
C VAL A 27 10.89 15.68 -19.43
N TYR A 28 11.05 14.67 -18.59
CA TYR A 28 9.96 14.11 -17.81
C TYR A 28 9.32 15.16 -16.89
N SER A 29 10.14 15.90 -16.14
CA SER A 29 9.64 16.95 -15.24
C SER A 29 8.95 18.09 -15.98
N ALA A 30 9.46 18.50 -17.14
CA ALA A 30 8.80 19.50 -17.98
C ALA A 30 7.45 19.00 -18.52
N GLN A 31 7.33 17.73 -18.91
CA GLN A 31 6.05 17.16 -19.34
C GLN A 31 5.01 17.19 -18.21
N LEU A 32 5.36 16.74 -17.01
CA LEU A 32 4.45 16.80 -15.85
C LEU A 32 4.04 18.24 -15.48
N ALA A 33 4.98 19.19 -15.54
CA ALA A 33 4.70 20.59 -15.25
C ALA A 33 3.73 21.19 -16.28
N ARG A 34 3.94 20.90 -17.58
CA ARG A 34 3.05 21.38 -18.64
C ARG A 34 1.67 20.75 -18.57
N GLU A 35 1.57 19.48 -18.18
CA GLU A 35 0.28 18.83 -17.95
C GLU A 35 -0.48 19.47 -16.78
N THR A 36 0.22 19.72 -15.67
CA THR A 36 -0.33 20.46 -14.52
C THR A 36 -0.88 21.82 -14.96
N TYR A 37 -0.14 22.55 -15.80
CA TYR A 37 -0.60 23.83 -16.34
C TYR A 37 -1.80 23.68 -17.28
N LYS A 38 -1.77 22.69 -18.20
CA LYS A 38 -2.86 22.39 -19.12
C LYS A 38 -4.18 22.16 -18.38
N TYR A 39 -4.14 21.43 -17.27
CA TYR A 39 -5.32 21.06 -16.50
C TYR A 39 -5.60 21.97 -15.31
N TYR A 40 -4.93 23.13 -15.19
CA TYR A 40 -5.02 24.00 -14.01
C TYR A 40 -6.45 24.40 -13.62
N TYR A 41 -7.33 24.63 -14.60
CA TYR A 41 -8.76 24.92 -14.40
C TYR A 41 -9.70 23.84 -14.92
N TYR A 42 -9.17 22.68 -15.33
CA TYR A 42 -10.02 21.56 -15.70
C TYR A 42 -10.50 20.84 -14.45
N GLN A 43 -11.75 20.39 -14.47
CA GLN A 43 -12.25 19.46 -13.46
C GLN A 43 -11.44 18.17 -13.57
N ARG A 44 -10.64 17.89 -12.54
CA ARG A 44 -10.03 16.56 -12.35
C ARG A 44 -11.07 15.67 -11.69
N TYR A 45 -11.38 14.56 -12.35
CA TYR A 45 -12.30 13.59 -11.79
C TYR A 45 -11.55 12.59 -10.90
N PRO A 46 -12.26 11.94 -9.97
CA PRO A 46 -11.72 10.82 -9.25
C PRO A 46 -11.16 9.80 -10.25
N TYR A 47 -10.02 9.23 -9.89
CA TYR A 47 -9.31 8.24 -10.70
C TYR A 47 -8.54 8.74 -11.92
N ASP A 48 -8.62 10.03 -12.29
CA ASP A 48 -7.84 10.63 -13.38
C ASP A 48 -6.34 10.37 -13.21
N SER A 49 -5.78 9.66 -14.18
CA SER A 49 -4.35 9.40 -14.29
C SER A 49 -3.67 10.47 -15.14
N ASP A 50 -2.43 10.79 -14.78
CA ASP A 50 -1.59 11.66 -15.61
C ASP A 50 -1.35 10.99 -16.97
N GLU A 51 -1.39 11.77 -18.05
CA GLU A 51 -1.24 11.31 -19.43
C GLU A 51 0.17 11.60 -19.96
N TRP A 52 0.80 12.68 -19.49
CA TRP A 52 2.07 13.16 -20.05
C TRP A 52 3.27 12.53 -19.34
N GLY A 53 4.40 12.52 -20.03
CA GLY A 53 5.62 11.89 -19.51
C GLY A 53 5.55 10.36 -19.43
N ARG A 54 4.55 9.73 -20.06
CA ARG A 54 4.33 8.28 -20.02
C ARG A 54 4.65 7.59 -21.36
N PRO A 55 5.21 6.37 -21.33
CA PRO A 55 5.66 5.64 -20.14
C PRO A 55 7.02 6.18 -19.66
N LYS A 56 7.28 6.13 -18.35
CA LYS A 56 8.59 6.53 -17.80
C LYS A 56 9.39 5.39 -17.16
N ARG A 57 8.75 4.56 -16.33
CA ARG A 57 9.33 3.36 -15.72
C ARG A 57 8.40 2.18 -15.98
N LEU A 58 8.96 1.09 -16.48
CA LEU A 58 8.24 -0.13 -16.80
C LEU A 58 8.76 -1.26 -15.93
N SER A 59 7.87 -2.09 -15.39
CA SER A 59 8.28 -3.35 -14.78
C SER A 59 8.72 -4.34 -15.85
N ALA A 60 9.48 -5.36 -15.45
CA ALA A 60 9.82 -6.47 -16.35
C ALA A 60 8.58 -7.30 -16.77
N LEU A 61 7.45 -7.10 -16.10
CA LEU A 61 6.18 -7.75 -16.38
C LEU A 61 5.26 -6.91 -17.26
N HIS A 62 5.67 -5.70 -17.66
CA HIS A 62 4.80 -4.77 -18.38
C HIS A 62 4.14 -5.38 -19.62
N THR A 63 4.89 -6.14 -20.42
CA THR A 63 4.33 -6.81 -21.61
C THR A 63 3.32 -7.90 -21.26
N ARG A 64 3.53 -8.68 -20.18
CA ARG A 64 2.53 -9.64 -19.71
C ARG A 64 1.25 -8.94 -19.26
N MET A 65 1.39 -7.79 -18.60
CA MET A 65 0.24 -6.99 -18.20
C MET A 65 -0.53 -6.49 -19.44
N GLN A 66 0.19 -6.09 -20.50
CA GLN A 66 -0.40 -5.70 -21.79
C GLN A 66 -1.17 -6.87 -22.44
N ASP A 67 -0.60 -8.06 -22.47
CA ASP A 67 -1.22 -9.27 -23.04
C ASP A 67 -2.52 -9.65 -22.30
N LEU A 68 -2.62 -9.30 -21.02
CA LEU A 68 -3.80 -9.52 -20.18
C LEU A 68 -4.86 -8.40 -20.28
N GLY A 69 -4.65 -7.41 -21.14
CA GLY A 69 -5.59 -6.29 -21.33
C GLY A 69 -5.54 -5.27 -20.19
N ALA A 70 -4.37 -5.01 -19.60
CA ALA A 70 -4.23 -4.04 -18.51
C ALA A 70 -4.63 -2.62 -18.92
N VAL A 71 -5.32 -1.94 -17.99
CA VAL A 71 -5.50 -0.49 -18.03
C VAL A 71 -4.48 0.14 -17.09
N PHE A 72 -3.48 0.80 -17.65
CA PHE A 72 -2.34 1.33 -16.89
C PHE A 72 -2.59 2.73 -16.34
N GLY A 73 -2.45 2.91 -15.04
CA GLY A 73 -2.22 4.20 -14.39
C GLY A 73 -0.73 4.48 -14.24
N THR A 74 -0.40 5.58 -13.55
CA THR A 74 0.99 5.91 -13.21
C THR A 74 1.13 6.27 -11.74
N LYS A 75 2.25 5.87 -11.13
CA LYS A 75 2.66 6.33 -9.80
C LYS A 75 4.18 6.44 -9.77
N HIS A 76 4.69 7.63 -9.47
CA HIS A 76 6.13 7.87 -9.35
C HIS A 76 6.92 7.40 -10.61
N GLY A 77 6.34 7.64 -11.78
CA GLY A 77 6.85 7.26 -13.10
C GLY A 77 6.58 5.81 -13.51
N TRP A 78 6.19 4.92 -12.60
CA TRP A 78 5.85 3.54 -12.93
C TRP A 78 4.51 3.43 -13.63
N GLU A 79 4.47 2.74 -14.77
CA GLU A 79 3.22 2.22 -15.32
C GLU A 79 2.75 1.05 -14.44
N ARG A 80 1.53 1.15 -13.90
CA ARG A 80 0.93 0.11 -13.06
C ARG A 80 -0.42 -0.30 -13.61
N ALA A 81 -0.69 -1.60 -13.68
CA ALA A 81 -2.03 -2.08 -14.01
C ALA A 81 -2.99 -1.66 -12.89
N GLU A 82 -3.95 -0.80 -13.20
CA GLU A 82 -4.97 -0.37 -12.24
C GLU A 82 -6.09 -1.40 -12.13
N TYR A 83 -6.43 -2.04 -13.26
CA TYR A 83 -7.32 -3.19 -13.40
C TYR A 83 -7.08 -3.82 -14.79
N PHE A 84 -7.71 -4.97 -15.06
CA PHE A 84 -7.60 -5.68 -16.33
C PHE A 84 -8.93 -5.71 -17.09
N GLU A 85 -8.90 -5.63 -18.42
CA GLU A 85 -10.06 -5.90 -19.29
C GLU A 85 -9.74 -7.10 -20.21
N PRO A 86 -9.90 -8.35 -19.74
CA PRO A 86 -9.51 -9.52 -20.52
C PRO A 86 -10.18 -9.57 -21.90
N GLY A 87 -9.39 -9.89 -22.93
CA GLY A 87 -9.87 -9.94 -24.31
C GLY A 87 -9.97 -8.57 -25.01
N LYS A 88 -9.72 -7.46 -24.31
CA LYS A 88 -9.57 -6.14 -24.92
C LYS A 88 -8.09 -5.76 -25.06
N PRO A 89 -7.74 -4.89 -26.04
CA PRO A 89 -6.42 -4.28 -26.10
C PRO A 89 -6.11 -3.51 -24.82
N TRP A 90 -4.88 -3.63 -24.33
CA TRP A 90 -4.39 -2.79 -23.23
C TRP A 90 -4.42 -1.31 -23.61
N ARG A 91 -4.41 -0.45 -22.59
CA ARG A 91 -4.38 1.01 -22.77
C ARG A 91 -3.84 1.71 -21.54
N ARG A 92 -3.49 2.99 -21.68
CA ARG A 92 -3.25 3.88 -20.54
C ARG A 92 -4.57 4.53 -20.12
N ALA A 93 -4.82 4.56 -18.82
CA ALA A 93 -5.84 5.41 -18.21
C ALA A 93 -5.44 6.88 -18.34
N GLY A 94 -6.45 7.74 -18.46
CA GLY A 94 -6.31 9.20 -18.48
C GLY A 94 -7.53 9.85 -19.13
N ALA A 95 -7.48 10.04 -20.45
CA ALA A 95 -8.53 10.76 -21.19
C ALA A 95 -9.95 10.17 -21.03
N ASP A 96 -10.09 8.85 -20.96
CA ASP A 96 -11.37 8.16 -20.80
C ASP A 96 -11.99 8.35 -19.41
N GLN A 97 -11.16 8.52 -18.38
CA GLN A 97 -11.63 8.54 -16.99
C GLN A 97 -12.48 9.77 -16.68
N ARG A 98 -12.24 10.87 -17.40
CA ARG A 98 -13.06 12.08 -17.34
C ARG A 98 -14.52 11.85 -17.75
N THR A 99 -14.78 10.81 -18.55
CA THR A 99 -16.15 10.46 -18.95
C THR A 99 -16.92 9.70 -17.87
N PHE A 100 -16.23 9.21 -16.83
CA PHE A 100 -16.86 8.44 -15.76
C PHE A 100 -17.63 9.37 -14.79
N GLY A 101 -17.19 10.61 -14.67
CA GLY A 101 -17.79 11.59 -13.76
C GLY A 101 -17.67 11.18 -12.29
N PHE A 102 -18.58 11.70 -11.48
CA PHE A 102 -18.73 11.33 -10.06
C PHE A 102 -19.78 10.24 -9.86
N THR A 103 -19.63 9.12 -10.58
CA THR A 103 -20.60 8.02 -10.59
C THR A 103 -19.95 6.67 -10.31
N ARG A 104 -20.74 5.60 -10.31
CA ARG A 104 -20.22 4.23 -10.27
C ARG A 104 -19.29 4.02 -11.46
N PRO A 105 -18.00 3.72 -11.24
CA PRO A 105 -17.05 3.63 -12.33
C PRO A 105 -17.37 2.43 -13.23
N PRO A 106 -17.10 2.50 -14.54
CA PRO A 106 -17.44 1.43 -15.49
C PRO A 106 -16.63 0.14 -15.26
N TRP A 107 -15.51 0.23 -14.54
CA TRP A 107 -14.69 -0.92 -14.14
C TRP A 107 -15.13 -1.56 -12.82
N PHE A 108 -16.21 -1.08 -12.17
CA PHE A 108 -16.63 -1.54 -10.84
C PHE A 108 -16.82 -3.06 -10.78
N ASP A 109 -17.60 -3.63 -11.71
CA ASP A 109 -17.87 -5.07 -11.73
C ASP A 109 -16.62 -5.89 -12.08
N ARG A 110 -15.71 -5.30 -12.84
CA ARG A 110 -14.42 -5.92 -13.15
C ARG A 110 -13.55 -6.02 -11.91
N VAL A 111 -13.46 -4.95 -11.12
CA VAL A 111 -12.72 -4.96 -9.86
C VAL A 111 -13.42 -5.85 -8.82
N ALA A 112 -14.76 -5.99 -8.87
CA ALA A 112 -15.48 -6.96 -8.05
C ALA A 112 -15.02 -8.41 -8.33
N GLU A 113 -14.79 -8.77 -9.58
CA GLU A 113 -14.29 -10.10 -9.94
C GLU A 113 -12.82 -10.29 -9.55
N GLU A 114 -11.98 -9.27 -9.73
CA GLU A 114 -10.59 -9.31 -9.23
C GLU A 114 -10.58 -9.51 -7.71
N HIS A 115 -11.44 -8.79 -6.98
CA HIS A 115 -11.58 -8.92 -5.53
C HIS A 115 -12.00 -10.32 -5.13
N ARG A 116 -13.02 -10.85 -5.80
CA ARG A 116 -13.51 -12.22 -5.57
C ARG A 116 -12.39 -13.24 -5.77
N ALA A 117 -11.55 -13.07 -6.78
CA ALA A 117 -10.44 -13.98 -7.02
C ALA A 117 -9.45 -14.04 -5.83
N PHE A 118 -9.08 -12.89 -5.25
CA PHE A 118 -8.22 -12.87 -4.07
C PHE A 118 -8.89 -13.50 -2.85
N ARG A 119 -10.20 -13.30 -2.67
CA ARG A 119 -10.95 -13.82 -1.51
C ARG A 119 -11.23 -15.31 -1.58
N GLU A 120 -11.59 -15.81 -2.76
CA GLU A 120 -12.17 -17.16 -2.91
C GLU A 120 -11.25 -18.14 -3.64
N ARG A 121 -10.19 -17.65 -4.31
CA ARG A 121 -9.32 -18.47 -5.17
C ARG A 121 -7.84 -18.10 -4.98
N VAL A 122 -7.25 -17.46 -5.98
CA VAL A 122 -5.90 -16.91 -5.93
C VAL A 122 -5.83 -15.74 -6.91
N GLY A 123 -5.41 -14.59 -6.40
CA GLY A 123 -5.08 -13.41 -7.18
C GLY A 123 -3.56 -13.24 -7.27
N ILE A 124 -3.10 -12.64 -8.36
CA ILE A 124 -1.68 -12.32 -8.59
C ILE A 124 -1.56 -10.90 -9.13
N ILE A 125 -0.56 -10.16 -8.65
CA ILE A 125 -0.38 -8.74 -8.96
C ILE A 125 1.10 -8.40 -9.16
N ASP A 126 1.37 -7.58 -10.17
CA ASP A 126 2.68 -6.94 -10.35
C ASP A 126 2.83 -5.77 -9.37
N MET A 127 3.60 -6.02 -8.32
CA MET A 127 3.89 -5.05 -7.25
C MET A 127 5.26 -4.39 -7.42
N SER A 128 5.89 -4.53 -8.60
CA SER A 128 7.27 -4.08 -8.83
C SER A 128 7.49 -2.60 -8.50
N SER A 129 6.44 -1.78 -8.60
CA SER A 129 6.53 -0.34 -8.30
C SER A 129 6.81 0.01 -6.82
N PHE A 130 6.66 -0.94 -5.89
CA PHE A 130 7.00 -0.70 -4.48
C PHE A 130 8.41 -0.14 -4.32
N GLY A 131 8.52 0.83 -3.43
CA GLY A 131 9.78 1.44 -3.02
C GLY A 131 10.60 0.44 -2.23
N LYS A 132 11.89 0.31 -2.57
CA LYS A 132 12.80 -0.62 -1.89
C LYS A 132 14.06 0.13 -1.50
N VAL A 133 14.46 0.01 -0.25
CA VAL A 133 15.71 0.58 0.28
C VAL A 133 16.49 -0.52 0.97
N ASP A 134 17.67 -0.85 0.44
CA ASP A 134 18.62 -1.70 1.14
C ASP A 134 19.37 -0.84 2.17
N VAL A 135 19.39 -1.33 3.42
CA VAL A 135 20.06 -0.72 4.57
C VAL A 135 21.13 -1.71 5.04
N ALA A 136 22.40 -1.38 4.86
CA ALA A 136 23.50 -2.30 5.11
C ALA A 136 24.68 -1.67 5.85
N GLY A 137 25.44 -2.49 6.58
CA GLY A 137 26.64 -2.08 7.31
C GLY A 137 26.49 -2.14 8.84
N PRO A 138 27.58 -1.91 9.59
CA PRO A 138 27.62 -2.14 11.03
C PRO A 138 26.64 -1.26 11.82
N GLY A 139 26.30 -0.06 11.31
CA GLY A 139 25.31 0.81 11.94
C GLY A 139 23.85 0.54 11.54
N ALA A 140 23.59 -0.40 10.60
CA ALA A 140 22.27 -0.56 9.99
C ALA A 140 21.19 -0.89 11.02
N LEU A 141 21.46 -1.86 11.90
CA LEU A 141 20.51 -2.23 12.96
C LEU A 141 20.28 -1.07 13.92
N SER A 142 21.34 -0.38 14.35
CA SER A 142 21.23 0.76 15.28
C SER A 142 20.42 1.91 14.70
N LEU A 143 20.59 2.21 13.40
CA LEU A 143 19.77 3.21 12.71
C LEU A 143 18.31 2.80 12.67
N LEU A 144 18.01 1.57 12.24
CA LEU A 144 16.62 1.08 12.16
C LEU A 144 15.96 0.96 13.54
N GLU A 145 16.70 0.51 14.55
CA GLU A 145 16.23 0.50 15.94
C GLU A 145 15.96 1.92 16.46
N ARG A 146 16.68 2.94 16.01
CA ARG A 146 16.39 4.31 16.44
C ARG A 146 15.04 4.83 15.95
N VAL A 147 14.63 4.45 14.73
CA VAL A 147 13.50 5.09 14.04
C VAL A 147 12.24 4.23 13.99
N ALA A 148 12.36 2.90 14.02
CA ALA A 148 11.22 2.00 13.89
C ALA A 148 10.39 1.96 15.17
N GLY A 149 9.06 1.93 15.03
CA GLY A 149 8.12 1.70 16.12
C GLY A 149 8.32 0.36 16.80
N ASN A 150 8.68 -0.68 16.04
CA ASN A 150 8.82 -2.06 16.50
C ASN A 150 10.30 -2.45 16.74
N LEU A 151 10.53 -3.66 17.27
CA LEU A 151 11.87 -4.26 17.35
C LEU A 151 12.27 -4.84 15.99
N ILE A 152 13.42 -4.41 15.51
CA ILE A 152 14.08 -4.84 14.26
C ILE A 152 15.16 -5.89 14.55
N ASP A 153 15.72 -5.90 15.77
CA ASP A 153 16.66 -6.93 16.23
C ASP A 153 15.92 -8.25 16.47
N ARG A 154 15.66 -8.93 15.36
CA ARG A 154 15.00 -10.23 15.24
C ARG A 154 15.91 -11.17 14.46
N PRO A 155 15.73 -12.50 14.52
CA PRO A 155 16.52 -13.42 13.71
C PRO A 155 16.53 -13.06 12.22
N VAL A 156 17.60 -13.40 11.51
CA VAL A 156 17.65 -13.30 10.05
C VAL A 156 16.48 -14.09 9.44
N GLY A 157 15.85 -13.53 8.42
CA GLY A 157 14.60 -14.04 7.84
C GLY A 157 13.35 -13.45 8.49
N SER A 158 13.45 -12.61 9.53
CA SER A 158 12.27 -11.94 10.10
C SER A 158 11.79 -10.80 9.21
N VAL A 159 10.47 -10.68 9.06
CA VAL A 159 9.78 -9.55 8.42
C VAL A 159 9.01 -8.79 9.50
N VAL A 160 9.13 -7.47 9.52
CA VAL A 160 8.54 -6.62 10.56
C VAL A 160 7.76 -5.49 9.91
N TYR A 161 6.44 -5.51 10.10
CA TYR A 161 5.59 -4.36 9.82
C TYR A 161 5.74 -3.33 10.93
N THR A 162 6.06 -2.09 10.57
CA THR A 162 6.29 -1.01 11.54
C THR A 162 6.17 0.37 10.91
N GLN A 163 5.90 1.37 11.73
CA GLN A 163 6.03 2.77 11.35
C GLN A 163 7.44 3.28 11.64
N LEU A 164 7.94 4.20 10.82
CA LEU A 164 9.07 5.05 11.21
C LEU A 164 8.53 6.28 11.94
N LEU A 165 9.05 6.59 13.12
CA LEU A 165 8.46 7.57 14.03
C LEU A 165 9.39 8.76 14.29
N GLU A 166 8.79 9.92 14.48
CA GLU A 166 9.41 11.07 15.15
C GLU A 166 9.40 10.88 16.67
N PRO A 167 10.26 11.61 17.44
CA PRO A 167 10.31 11.53 18.90
C PRO A 167 8.95 11.72 19.59
N ALA A 168 8.12 12.62 19.06
CA ALA A 168 6.75 12.88 19.53
C ALA A 168 5.72 11.82 19.08
N GLY A 169 6.14 10.82 18.28
CA GLY A 169 5.29 9.74 17.80
C GLY A 169 4.61 9.99 16.46
N GLY A 170 4.90 11.10 15.78
CA GLY A 170 4.41 11.36 14.43
C GLY A 170 4.89 10.29 13.44
N ILE A 171 4.00 9.82 12.56
CA ILE A 171 4.31 8.75 11.60
C ILE A 171 5.03 9.35 10.39
N ALA A 172 6.34 9.14 10.30
CA ALA A 172 7.18 9.58 9.19
C ALA A 172 7.12 8.64 7.98
N ALA A 173 6.86 7.35 8.20
CA ALA A 173 6.63 6.36 7.15
C ALA A 173 5.88 5.12 7.70
N ASP A 174 5.28 4.34 6.80
CA ASP A 174 4.70 3.03 7.12
C ASP A 174 5.36 1.98 6.23
N VAL A 175 6.06 1.02 6.85
CA VAL A 175 7.05 0.21 6.15
C VAL A 175 7.04 -1.24 6.60
N THR A 176 7.57 -2.10 5.73
CA THR A 176 7.93 -3.46 6.08
C THR A 176 9.45 -3.60 6.02
N ILE A 177 10.07 -4.03 7.11
CA ILE A 177 11.52 -4.23 7.20
C ILE A 177 11.82 -5.72 7.29
N THR A 178 12.64 -6.22 6.38
CA THR A 178 13.11 -7.61 6.36
C THR A 178 14.57 -7.67 6.74
N ARG A 179 14.93 -8.51 7.71
CA ARG A 179 16.35 -8.79 8.03
C ARG A 179 16.88 -9.88 7.11
N LEU A 180 17.67 -9.50 6.12
CA LEU A 180 18.24 -10.41 5.11
C LEU A 180 19.57 -11.03 5.55
N GLY A 181 20.26 -10.41 6.50
CA GLY A 181 21.50 -10.89 7.08
C GLY A 181 21.81 -10.18 8.39
N GLN A 182 22.97 -10.46 9.00
CA GLN A 182 23.33 -9.89 10.30
C GLN A 182 23.32 -8.35 10.28
N GLN A 183 23.80 -7.76 9.19
CA GLN A 183 23.93 -6.31 8.94
C GLN A 183 23.30 -5.89 7.61
N GLN A 184 22.31 -6.65 7.13
CA GLN A 184 21.64 -6.43 5.85
C GLN A 184 20.14 -6.46 6.05
N PHE A 185 19.49 -5.37 5.69
CA PHE A 185 18.05 -5.20 5.82
C PHE A 185 17.49 -4.63 4.52
N ARG A 186 16.24 -4.97 4.23
CA ARG A 186 15.47 -4.32 3.16
C ARG A 186 14.22 -3.70 3.75
N LEU A 187 14.08 -2.40 3.54
CA LEU A 187 12.86 -1.66 3.82
C LEU A 187 12.03 -1.59 2.53
N VAL A 188 10.74 -1.90 2.66
CA VAL A 188 9.75 -1.83 1.58
C VAL A 188 8.69 -0.81 1.98
N THR A 189 8.38 0.09 1.04
CA THR A 189 7.43 1.20 1.19
C THR A 189 6.64 1.41 -0.10
N GLY A 190 5.64 2.29 -0.08
CA GLY A 190 4.88 2.61 -1.28
C GLY A 190 5.71 3.34 -2.35
N ALA A 191 5.34 3.13 -3.62
CA ALA A 191 6.06 3.67 -4.79
C ALA A 191 6.32 5.18 -4.74
N GLY A 192 5.37 5.94 -4.17
CA GLY A 192 5.46 7.40 -4.07
C GLY A 192 6.27 7.92 -2.87
N TYR A 193 6.67 7.04 -1.94
CA TYR A 193 7.25 7.45 -0.65
C TYR A 193 8.74 7.12 -0.52
N VAL A 194 9.28 6.24 -1.37
CA VAL A 194 10.66 5.71 -1.26
C VAL A 194 11.73 6.78 -1.06
N ASN A 195 11.65 7.91 -1.76
CA ASN A 195 12.65 8.96 -1.65
C ASN A 195 12.45 9.81 -0.39
N SER A 196 11.21 9.95 0.08
CA SER A 196 10.92 10.57 1.36
C SER A 196 11.42 9.73 2.52
N ASP A 197 11.21 8.42 2.46
CA ASP A 197 11.63 7.50 3.52
C ASP A 197 13.16 7.37 3.53
N LEU A 198 13.79 7.34 2.36
CA LEU A 198 15.25 7.37 2.22
C LEU A 198 15.84 8.69 2.73
N GLY A 199 15.21 9.83 2.39
CA GLY A 199 15.60 11.15 2.89
C GLY A 199 15.50 11.22 4.41
N TRP A 200 14.40 10.69 4.96
CA TRP A 200 14.20 10.57 6.40
C TRP A 200 15.28 9.75 7.08
N LEU A 201 15.58 8.54 6.59
CA LEU A 201 16.63 7.69 7.16
C LEU A 201 18.00 8.39 7.18
N ARG A 202 18.33 9.16 6.13
CA ARG A 202 19.57 9.95 6.08
C ARG A 202 19.62 11.04 7.14
N LEU A 203 18.50 11.73 7.38
CA LEU A 203 18.39 12.74 8.44
C LEU A 203 18.53 12.14 9.85
N GLN A 204 18.27 10.85 10.00
CA GLN A 204 18.36 10.14 11.28
C GLN A 204 19.77 9.58 11.58
N GLN A 205 20.69 9.66 10.61
CA GLN A 205 22.11 9.39 10.84
C GLN A 205 22.74 10.53 11.65
N ARG A 206 23.58 10.19 12.63
CA ARG A 206 24.26 11.15 13.52
C ARG A 206 25.77 11.06 13.34
N ASP A 207 26.46 12.16 13.63
CA ASP A 207 27.92 12.17 13.68
C ASP A 207 28.42 11.14 14.71
N GLY A 208 29.40 10.33 14.31
CA GLY A 208 29.94 9.24 15.12
C GLY A 208 29.17 7.91 15.06
N ASP A 209 28.03 7.83 14.35
CA ASP A 209 27.38 6.55 14.07
C ASP A 209 28.31 5.64 13.24
N ALA A 210 28.23 4.33 13.47
CA ALA A 210 28.90 3.35 12.61
C ALA A 210 28.36 3.45 11.17
N PHE A 211 29.21 3.09 10.19
CA PHE A 211 28.86 3.23 8.77
C PHE A 211 27.54 2.51 8.41
N VAL A 212 26.69 3.20 7.65
CA VAL A 212 25.47 2.67 7.04
C VAL A 212 25.41 3.08 5.57
N SER A 213 25.22 2.10 4.70
CA SER A 213 24.85 2.29 3.30
C SER A 213 23.33 2.27 3.17
N LEU A 214 22.77 3.33 2.58
CA LEU A 214 21.35 3.48 2.27
C LEU A 214 21.17 3.61 0.76
N ARG A 215 20.59 2.59 0.13
CA ARG A 215 20.49 2.51 -1.33
C ARG A 215 19.08 2.20 -1.78
N GLU A 216 18.54 3.03 -2.67
CA GLU A 216 17.29 2.69 -3.36
C GLU A 216 17.55 1.54 -4.34
N THR A 217 16.76 0.47 -4.23
CA THR A 217 16.87 -0.76 -5.03
C THR A 217 15.57 -1.08 -5.76
N SER A 218 14.68 -0.11 -5.89
CA SER A 218 13.35 -0.27 -6.49
C SER A 218 13.41 -0.89 -7.89
N ASP A 219 14.38 -0.47 -8.73
CA ASP A 219 14.56 -0.95 -10.11
C ASP A 219 15.30 -2.29 -10.22
N GLU A 220 15.91 -2.77 -9.12
CA GLU A 220 16.70 -4.00 -9.12
C GLU A 220 15.88 -5.25 -8.85
N PHE A 221 14.62 -5.07 -8.46
CA PHE A 221 13.70 -6.15 -8.13
C PHE A 221 12.33 -5.89 -8.73
N SER A 222 11.84 -6.88 -9.48
CA SER A 222 10.41 -7.03 -9.69
C SER A 222 9.77 -7.66 -8.46
N VAL A 223 8.51 -7.35 -8.20
CA VAL A 223 7.76 -7.93 -7.08
C VAL A 223 6.48 -8.54 -7.60
N ILE A 224 6.27 -9.81 -7.30
CA ILE A 224 5.04 -10.53 -7.64
C ILE A 224 4.32 -10.82 -6.32
N GLY A 225 3.18 -10.16 -6.10
CA GLY A 225 2.28 -10.50 -5.01
C GLY A 225 1.33 -11.59 -5.46
N MET A 226 1.22 -12.69 -4.71
CA MET A 226 0.24 -13.75 -4.96
C MET A 226 -0.44 -14.11 -3.66
N TRP A 227 -1.77 -13.94 -3.62
CA TRP A 227 -2.56 -14.15 -2.41
C TRP A 227 -3.91 -14.79 -2.71
N GLY A 228 -4.44 -15.50 -1.73
CA GLY A 228 -5.73 -16.18 -1.76
C GLY A 228 -5.66 -17.56 -1.14
N PRO A 229 -6.82 -18.20 -0.86
CA PRO A 229 -6.86 -19.52 -0.24
C PRO A 229 -6.05 -20.58 -1.00
N SER A 230 -5.97 -20.51 -2.32
CA SER A 230 -5.21 -21.46 -3.15
C SER A 230 -3.77 -21.04 -3.43
N ALA A 231 -3.27 -19.93 -2.87
CA ALA A 231 -1.92 -19.43 -3.16
C ALA A 231 -0.83 -20.45 -2.83
N ARG A 232 -1.00 -21.22 -1.75
CA ARG A 232 -0.04 -22.26 -1.35
C ARG A 232 -0.01 -23.41 -2.35
N ASP A 233 -1.18 -23.85 -2.79
CA ASP A 233 -1.30 -24.95 -3.76
C ASP A 233 -0.65 -24.58 -5.10
N VAL A 234 -0.79 -23.32 -5.53
CA VAL A 234 -0.10 -22.80 -6.71
C VAL A 234 1.41 -22.80 -6.51
N LEU A 235 1.91 -22.22 -5.42
CA LEU A 235 3.34 -22.11 -5.18
C LEU A 235 4.01 -23.48 -5.06
N ALA A 236 3.39 -24.42 -4.36
CA ALA A 236 3.88 -25.79 -4.16
C ALA A 236 4.06 -26.58 -5.47
N ARG A 237 3.33 -26.23 -6.54
CA ARG A 237 3.50 -26.87 -7.86
C ARG A 237 4.76 -26.44 -8.60
N VAL A 238 5.36 -25.30 -8.22
CA VAL A 238 6.48 -24.69 -8.95
C VAL A 238 7.73 -24.51 -8.10
N THR A 239 7.73 -24.94 -6.84
CA THR A 239 8.89 -24.88 -5.96
C THR A 239 9.18 -26.24 -5.32
N PRO A 240 10.45 -26.65 -5.21
CA PRO A 240 10.82 -27.83 -4.42
C PRO A 240 10.86 -27.51 -2.91
N ASN A 241 10.87 -26.24 -2.52
CA ASN A 241 10.94 -25.83 -1.13
C ASN A 241 9.60 -26.10 -0.42
N SER A 242 9.65 -26.50 0.85
CA SER A 242 8.43 -26.60 1.65
C SER A 242 7.87 -25.20 1.91
N VAL A 243 6.64 -24.99 1.47
CA VAL A 243 5.88 -23.76 1.72
C VAL A 243 4.70 -24.06 2.63
N SER A 244 4.83 -24.99 3.57
CA SER A 244 3.85 -25.26 4.64
C SER A 244 3.87 -24.18 5.72
N ASP A 245 2.91 -24.19 6.64
CA ASP A 245 2.87 -23.23 7.77
C ASP A 245 4.09 -23.35 8.68
N ASP A 246 4.51 -24.57 9.00
CA ASP A 246 5.66 -24.83 9.86
C ASP A 246 6.98 -24.44 9.17
N ALA A 247 7.12 -24.74 7.88
CA ALA A 247 8.34 -24.44 7.14
C ALA A 247 8.46 -22.95 6.76
N PHE A 248 7.33 -22.28 6.52
CA PHE A 248 7.28 -20.88 6.12
C PHE A 248 6.26 -20.11 6.98
N PRO A 249 6.59 -19.78 8.24
CA PRO A 249 5.70 -19.05 9.13
C PRO A 249 5.35 -17.64 8.63
N PHE A 250 4.21 -17.11 9.05
CA PHE A 250 3.81 -15.74 8.74
C PHE A 250 4.85 -14.72 9.26
N MET A 251 5.05 -13.62 8.52
CA MET A 251 6.06 -12.58 8.81
C MET A 251 7.50 -13.10 8.83
N THR A 252 7.80 -14.08 7.97
CA THR A 252 9.17 -14.51 7.66
C THR A 252 9.49 -14.33 6.17
N ALA A 253 10.78 -14.38 5.84
CA ALA A 253 11.32 -14.28 4.50
C ALA A 253 12.31 -15.41 4.27
N HIS A 254 12.19 -16.06 3.12
CA HIS A 254 13.00 -17.21 2.73
C HIS A 254 13.46 -17.06 1.29
N LEU A 255 14.59 -17.69 0.98
CA LEU A 255 15.03 -17.90 -0.38
C LEU A 255 14.34 -19.15 -0.91
N LEU A 256 13.59 -19.03 -2.01
CA LEU A 256 12.93 -20.14 -2.69
C LEU A 256 13.45 -20.28 -4.12
N ASP A 257 13.36 -21.48 -4.65
CA ASP A 257 13.49 -21.75 -6.08
C ASP A 257 12.09 -21.87 -6.68
N VAL A 258 11.70 -20.94 -7.55
CA VAL A 258 10.41 -20.96 -8.25
C VAL A 258 10.68 -21.18 -9.73
N ALA A 259 10.26 -22.34 -10.24
CA ALA A 259 10.54 -22.82 -11.60
C ALA A 259 12.04 -22.79 -11.96
N GLY A 260 12.91 -23.08 -10.98
CA GLY A 260 14.36 -23.05 -11.13
C GLY A 260 15.00 -21.66 -11.05
N PHE A 261 14.22 -20.63 -10.70
CA PHE A 261 14.73 -19.28 -10.48
C PHE A 261 14.69 -18.91 -9.00
N GLN A 262 15.82 -18.42 -8.51
CA GLN A 262 15.94 -17.96 -7.13
C GLN A 262 15.11 -16.69 -6.89
N VAL A 263 14.29 -16.72 -5.84
CA VAL A 263 13.43 -15.62 -5.41
C VAL A 263 13.48 -15.46 -3.90
N THR A 264 13.48 -14.21 -3.41
CA THR A 264 13.24 -13.94 -1.99
C THR A 264 11.75 -13.80 -1.79
N ALA A 265 11.12 -14.77 -1.13
CA ALA A 265 9.70 -14.71 -0.80
C ALA A 265 9.52 -14.17 0.62
N GLN A 266 8.49 -13.35 0.84
CA GLN A 266 8.06 -12.87 2.14
C GLN A 266 6.62 -13.30 2.36
N ARG A 267 6.32 -14.00 3.46
CA ARG A 267 4.96 -14.38 3.81
C ARG A 267 4.29 -13.23 4.57
N VAL A 268 3.82 -12.26 3.79
CA VAL A 268 3.14 -11.04 4.22
C VAL A 268 1.98 -10.76 3.26
N THR A 269 1.02 -9.94 3.67
CA THR A 269 -0.16 -9.66 2.84
C THR A 269 -0.72 -8.27 3.08
N TYR A 270 -1.02 -7.55 2.00
CA TYR A 270 -1.78 -6.29 2.02
C TYR A 270 -3.26 -6.50 1.70
N VAL A 271 -3.65 -7.70 1.27
CA VAL A 271 -5.05 -8.06 1.00
C VAL A 271 -5.66 -8.88 2.14
N GLY A 272 -4.82 -9.32 3.09
CA GLY A 272 -5.19 -10.09 4.27
C GLY A 272 -5.55 -11.56 4.00
N GLU A 273 -5.14 -12.07 2.86
CA GLU A 273 -5.24 -13.49 2.52
C GLU A 273 -3.87 -14.16 2.53
N LEU A 274 -3.86 -15.49 2.66
CA LEU A 274 -2.67 -16.33 2.57
C LEU A 274 -1.89 -16.02 1.29
N GLY A 275 -0.57 -15.92 1.37
CA GLY A 275 0.27 -15.79 0.19
C GLY A 275 1.61 -15.14 0.48
N TRP A 276 2.26 -14.68 -0.59
CA TRP A 276 3.63 -14.16 -0.55
C TRP A 276 3.82 -12.97 -1.47
N GLU A 277 4.73 -12.08 -1.05
CA GLU A 277 5.43 -11.17 -1.95
C GLU A 277 6.75 -11.81 -2.38
N MET A 278 6.97 -11.96 -3.68
CA MET A 278 8.18 -12.58 -4.25
C MET A 278 9.02 -11.53 -4.95
N TYR A 279 10.24 -11.32 -4.45
CA TYR A 279 11.22 -10.39 -4.97
C TYR A 279 12.16 -11.12 -5.91
N VAL A 280 12.13 -10.73 -7.19
CA VAL A 280 12.76 -11.43 -8.30
C VAL A 280 13.67 -10.48 -9.07
N ALA A 281 14.82 -10.95 -9.52
CA ALA A 281 15.62 -10.21 -10.49
C ALA A 281 14.77 -9.92 -11.75
N PRO A 282 14.73 -8.67 -12.27
CA PRO A 282 13.88 -8.29 -13.39
C PRO A 282 14.01 -9.21 -14.61
N VAL A 283 15.22 -9.66 -14.92
CA VAL A 283 15.52 -10.57 -16.04
C VAL A 283 14.89 -11.96 -15.90
N ARG A 284 14.43 -12.34 -14.71
CA ARG A 284 13.76 -13.63 -14.41
C ARG A 284 12.27 -13.47 -14.08
N ALA A 285 11.80 -12.23 -13.90
CA ALA A 285 10.44 -11.96 -13.43
C ALA A 285 9.38 -12.55 -14.37
N GLY A 286 9.58 -12.42 -15.68
CA GLY A 286 8.68 -12.99 -16.68
C GLY A 286 8.52 -14.50 -16.54
N GLN A 287 9.62 -15.24 -16.43
CA GLN A 287 9.58 -16.71 -16.28
C GLN A 287 8.89 -17.14 -14.98
N VAL A 288 9.17 -16.44 -13.87
CA VAL A 288 8.51 -16.72 -12.58
C VAL A 288 7.00 -16.44 -12.67
N TRP A 289 6.61 -15.31 -13.24
CA TRP A 289 5.21 -14.95 -13.47
C TRP A 289 4.49 -15.99 -14.33
N ASP A 290 5.08 -16.35 -15.48
CA ASP A 290 4.50 -17.29 -16.44
C ASP A 290 4.34 -18.68 -15.80
N ALA A 291 5.30 -19.12 -14.97
CA ALA A 291 5.22 -20.37 -14.23
C ALA A 291 4.09 -20.37 -13.19
N LEU A 292 3.95 -19.31 -12.39
CA LEU A 292 2.90 -19.17 -11.39
C LEU A 292 1.52 -19.12 -12.04
N MET A 293 1.35 -18.31 -13.09
CA MET A 293 0.12 -18.24 -13.88
C MET A 293 -0.25 -19.61 -14.46
N SER A 294 0.74 -20.35 -14.98
CA SER A 294 0.53 -21.66 -15.56
C SER A 294 0.09 -22.70 -14.52
N ALA A 295 0.76 -22.75 -13.38
CA ALA A 295 0.43 -23.66 -12.28
C ALA A 295 -0.90 -23.32 -11.60
N GLY A 296 -1.27 -22.04 -11.60
CA GLY A 296 -2.50 -21.52 -11.00
C GLY A 296 -3.76 -21.67 -11.85
N ARG A 297 -3.67 -22.12 -13.10
CA ARG A 297 -4.84 -22.22 -14.00
C ARG A 297 -5.97 -23.05 -13.41
N ASP A 298 -5.67 -24.22 -12.87
CA ASP A 298 -6.68 -25.13 -12.28
C ASP A 298 -7.32 -24.55 -11.00
N PHE A 299 -6.65 -23.57 -10.38
CA PHE A 299 -7.15 -22.87 -9.20
C PHE A 299 -7.85 -21.55 -9.54
N GLY A 300 -8.02 -21.23 -10.83
CA GLY A 300 -8.63 -19.99 -11.26
C GLY A 300 -7.80 -18.75 -10.93
N ILE A 301 -6.46 -18.84 -11.03
CA ILE A 301 -5.57 -17.70 -10.82
C ILE A 301 -5.96 -16.52 -11.70
N THR A 302 -6.13 -15.36 -11.07
CA THR A 302 -6.62 -14.15 -11.75
C THR A 302 -5.66 -12.98 -11.52
N PRO A 303 -5.20 -12.30 -12.58
CA PRO A 303 -4.44 -11.07 -12.41
C PRO A 303 -5.32 -9.96 -11.84
N GLY A 304 -4.83 -9.25 -10.82
CA GLY A 304 -5.51 -8.11 -10.22
C GLY A 304 -4.69 -6.83 -10.33
N GLY A 305 -5.36 -5.71 -10.55
CA GLY A 305 -4.72 -4.39 -10.62
C GLY A 305 -4.68 -3.68 -9.27
N TYR A 306 -4.04 -2.51 -9.21
CA TYR A 306 -3.92 -1.73 -7.98
C TYR A 306 -5.25 -1.25 -7.39
N ARG A 307 -6.33 -1.11 -8.19
CA ARG A 307 -7.64 -0.64 -7.69
C ARG A 307 -8.30 -1.65 -6.76
N VAL A 308 -8.07 -2.94 -6.96
CA VAL A 308 -8.66 -3.98 -6.12
C VAL A 308 -8.11 -3.93 -4.69
N LEU A 309 -6.88 -3.41 -4.52
CA LEU A 309 -6.21 -3.38 -3.23
C LEU A 309 -7.00 -2.57 -2.21
N ASP A 310 -7.59 -1.42 -2.57
CA ASP A 310 -8.33 -0.59 -1.63
C ASP A 310 -9.56 -1.32 -1.06
N SER A 311 -10.29 -2.05 -1.90
CA SER A 311 -11.39 -2.89 -1.41
C SER A 311 -10.89 -3.98 -0.45
N LEU A 312 -9.84 -4.71 -0.86
CA LEU A 312 -9.32 -5.85 -0.11
C LEU A 312 -8.73 -5.44 1.25
N ARG A 313 -7.94 -4.36 1.26
CA ARG A 313 -7.20 -3.90 2.45
C ARG A 313 -8.12 -3.21 3.45
N MET A 314 -9.12 -2.45 2.99
CA MET A 314 -10.07 -1.77 3.89
C MET A 314 -10.98 -2.78 4.60
N GLU A 315 -11.34 -3.87 3.93
CA GLU A 315 -12.09 -4.95 4.57
C GLU A 315 -11.35 -5.60 5.76
N LYS A 316 -10.02 -5.54 5.75
CA LYS A 316 -9.14 -6.06 6.81
C LYS A 316 -8.71 -5.00 7.81
N GLY A 317 -9.13 -3.75 7.63
CA GLY A 317 -8.70 -2.66 8.48
C GLY A 317 -7.28 -2.20 8.18
N TYR A 318 -6.68 -2.45 7.02
CA TYR A 318 -5.32 -1.97 6.74
C TYR A 318 -5.32 -0.50 6.31
N ARG A 319 -4.28 0.21 6.74
CA ARG A 319 -4.12 1.66 6.56
C ARG A 319 -3.21 1.94 5.36
N TYR A 320 -3.32 3.13 4.81
CA TYR A 320 -2.49 3.62 3.72
C TYR A 320 -1.81 4.95 4.10
N TYR A 321 -0.47 4.93 4.14
CA TYR A 321 0.31 6.11 4.48
C TYR A 321 0.10 7.26 3.47
N GLY A 322 0.06 8.50 3.97
CA GLY A 322 -0.19 9.70 3.19
C GLY A 322 -1.67 9.99 2.90
N THR A 323 -2.58 9.06 3.23
CA THR A 323 -4.03 9.31 3.18
C THR A 323 -4.65 9.04 4.55
N ASP A 324 -4.49 7.82 5.06
CA ASP A 324 -5.09 7.39 6.33
C ASP A 324 -4.32 7.87 7.53
N MET A 325 -3.02 8.11 7.36
CA MET A 325 -2.10 8.49 8.43
C MET A 325 -0.91 9.25 7.84
N GLY A 326 -0.33 10.14 8.64
CA GLY A 326 0.83 10.92 8.29
C GLY A 326 1.55 11.44 9.52
N LEU A 327 2.38 12.48 9.34
CA LEU A 327 3.24 13.00 10.40
C LEU A 327 2.45 13.56 11.59
N LEU A 328 1.24 14.07 11.35
CA LEU A 328 0.36 14.65 12.37
C LEU A 328 -0.47 13.60 13.12
N ASP A 329 -0.32 12.33 12.78
CA ASP A 329 -1.07 11.25 13.40
C ASP A 329 -0.07 10.34 14.15
N THR A 330 -0.46 9.88 15.33
CA THR A 330 0.29 8.86 16.08
C THR A 330 -0.19 7.44 15.75
N PRO A 331 0.64 6.40 15.96
CA PRO A 331 0.22 5.02 15.78
C PRO A 331 -1.01 4.63 16.62
N PHE A 332 -1.18 5.21 17.81
CA PHE A 332 -2.33 4.91 18.66
C PHE A 332 -3.62 5.53 18.11
N GLU A 333 -3.58 6.77 17.64
CA GLU A 333 -4.72 7.38 16.95
C GLU A 333 -5.04 6.64 15.64
N ALA A 334 -4.03 6.18 14.90
CA ALA A 334 -4.22 5.41 13.66
C ALA A 334 -4.74 3.97 13.87
N GLY A 335 -4.78 3.48 15.12
CA GLY A 335 -5.14 2.11 15.45
C GLY A 335 -4.04 1.08 15.19
N LEU A 336 -2.79 1.54 15.06
CA LEU A 336 -1.58 0.75 14.77
C LEU A 336 -0.69 0.54 15.99
N GLY A 337 -1.19 0.77 17.21
CA GLY A 337 -0.43 0.57 18.44
C GLY A 337 0.15 -0.84 18.63
N PHE A 338 -0.34 -1.86 17.92
CA PHE A 338 0.24 -3.21 17.92
C PHE A 338 1.61 -3.29 17.21
N ALA A 339 1.92 -2.34 16.33
CA ALA A 339 3.17 -2.24 15.60
C ALA A 339 4.23 -1.39 16.33
N VAL A 340 3.92 -0.94 17.56
CA VAL A 340 4.80 -0.09 18.37
C VAL A 340 5.16 -0.78 19.68
N ARG A 341 6.46 -0.84 19.97
CA ARG A 341 6.99 -1.42 21.19
C ARG A 341 7.02 -0.39 22.30
N ARG A 342 6.19 -0.65 23.31
CA ARG A 342 5.94 0.21 24.46
C ARG A 342 7.20 0.73 25.14
N ASP A 343 8.12 -0.17 25.47
CA ASP A 343 9.33 0.16 26.24
C ASP A 343 10.35 0.95 25.40
N LYS A 344 10.23 0.84 24.07
CA LYS A 344 11.08 1.56 23.11
C LYS A 344 10.61 2.99 22.88
N TRP A 345 9.29 3.22 22.97
CA TRP A 345 8.64 4.52 22.73
C TRP A 345 7.77 4.96 23.90
N PRO A 346 8.36 5.19 25.10
CA PRO A 346 7.59 5.59 26.28
C PRO A 346 7.02 7.01 26.21
N SER A 347 7.56 7.87 25.34
CA SER A 347 7.12 9.26 25.15
C SER A 347 5.78 9.39 24.43
N ILE A 348 5.36 8.36 23.68
CA ILE A 348 4.14 8.43 22.86
C ILE A 348 2.92 8.17 23.75
N ALA A 349 2.05 9.17 23.85
CA ALA A 349 0.78 9.06 24.57
C ALA A 349 -0.10 7.96 23.96
N ARG A 350 -0.76 7.17 24.83
CA ARG A 350 -1.63 6.06 24.44
C ARG A 350 -3.11 6.39 24.54
N GLU A 351 -3.42 7.28 25.47
CA GLU A 351 -4.74 7.90 25.56
C GLU A 351 -4.81 8.93 24.44
N VAL A 352 -5.83 8.78 23.61
CA VAL A 352 -6.02 9.58 22.42
C VAL A 352 -7.41 10.19 22.46
N ALA A 353 -7.55 11.43 22.01
CA ALA A 353 -8.85 12.10 21.92
C ALA A 353 -9.64 11.69 20.66
N ARG A 354 -8.92 11.26 19.62
CA ARG A 354 -9.50 10.79 18.35
C ARG A 354 -8.87 9.48 17.90
N ARG A 355 -9.59 8.73 17.09
CA ARG A 355 -9.09 7.49 16.48
C ARG A 355 -9.57 7.35 15.05
N LEU A 356 -8.73 6.83 14.18
CA LEU A 356 -9.12 6.41 12.84
C LEU A 356 -10.09 5.22 12.95
N ARG A 357 -11.32 5.44 12.49
CA ARG A 357 -12.42 4.46 12.49
C ARG A 357 -12.83 4.11 11.08
N THR A 358 -13.43 2.93 10.94
CA THR A 358 -14.15 2.54 9.72
C THR A 358 -15.60 3.00 9.80
N ILE A 359 -16.15 3.47 8.70
CA ILE A 359 -17.55 3.88 8.56
C ILE A 359 -18.14 3.09 7.38
N ALA A 360 -19.34 2.54 7.58
CA ALA A 360 -20.21 2.12 6.48
C ALA A 360 -21.09 3.30 6.07
N VAL A 361 -21.00 3.73 4.83
CA VAL A 361 -21.75 4.88 4.30
C VAL A 361 -22.94 4.38 3.50
N GLY A 362 -24.16 4.74 3.92
CA GLY A 362 -25.41 4.33 3.27
C GLY A 362 -25.68 2.82 3.35
N GLY A 363 -26.42 2.31 2.37
CA GLY A 363 -26.79 0.90 2.26
C GLY A 363 -25.76 0.04 1.51
N GLU A 364 -26.26 -0.92 0.74
CA GLU A 364 -25.42 -1.79 -0.11
C GLU A 364 -25.16 -1.19 -1.50
N GLU A 365 -25.98 -0.21 -1.92
CA GLU A 365 -25.80 0.49 -3.18
C GLU A 365 -24.47 1.25 -3.21
N TYR A 366 -23.83 1.29 -4.38
CA TYR A 366 -22.59 2.05 -4.53
C TYR A 366 -22.87 3.55 -4.39
N ILE A 367 -22.12 4.20 -3.52
CA ILE A 367 -22.13 5.65 -3.32
C ILE A 367 -20.78 6.23 -3.75
N PRO A 368 -20.76 7.28 -4.60
CA PRO A 368 -19.53 7.89 -5.10
C PRO A 368 -18.86 8.75 -4.01
N ILE A 369 -18.18 8.09 -3.07
CA ILE A 369 -17.30 8.71 -2.07
C ILE A 369 -15.84 8.55 -2.48
N TYR A 370 -15.02 9.56 -2.21
CA TYR A 370 -13.65 9.68 -2.72
C TYR A 370 -12.64 10.10 -1.64
N GLY A 371 -13.10 10.55 -0.48
CA GLY A 371 -12.27 11.15 0.55
C GLY A 371 -12.36 12.67 0.52
N GLY A 372 -12.49 13.29 1.69
CA GLY A 372 -12.70 14.72 1.85
C GLY A 372 -14.12 15.10 2.25
N GLU A 373 -15.09 14.19 2.13
CA GLU A 373 -16.47 14.39 2.59
C GLU A 373 -16.51 14.60 4.12
N ALA A 374 -17.40 15.49 4.57
CA ALA A 374 -17.58 15.76 5.99
C ALA A 374 -18.32 14.61 6.69
N VAL A 375 -17.86 14.27 7.90
CA VAL A 375 -18.57 13.34 8.79
C VAL A 375 -19.15 14.15 9.94
N SER A 376 -20.45 14.02 10.16
CA SER A 376 -21.19 14.81 11.13
C SER A 376 -21.96 13.95 12.13
N ARG A 377 -22.17 14.50 13.32
CA ARG A 377 -23.10 13.98 14.32
C ARG A 377 -24.12 15.08 14.63
N GLY A 378 -25.31 14.98 14.03
CA GLY A 378 -26.26 16.09 14.05
C GLY A 378 -25.74 17.28 13.24
N GLU A 379 -25.61 18.45 13.88
CA GLU A 379 -25.11 19.67 13.22
C GLU A 379 -23.58 19.83 13.30
N GLU A 380 -22.91 19.04 14.14
CA GLU A 380 -21.47 19.15 14.36
C GLU A 380 -20.68 18.28 13.38
N VAL A 381 -19.68 18.86 12.71
CA VAL A 381 -18.69 18.11 11.91
C VAL A 381 -17.65 17.53 12.86
N VAL A 382 -17.61 16.21 12.95
CA VAL A 382 -16.74 15.45 13.86
C VAL A 382 -15.57 14.76 13.14
N GLY A 383 -15.53 14.82 11.81
CA GLY A 383 -14.48 14.19 11.02
C GLY A 383 -14.56 14.51 9.54
N ARG A 384 -13.66 13.86 8.79
CA ARG A 384 -13.56 13.97 7.34
C ARG A 384 -13.08 12.65 6.78
N LEU A 385 -13.74 12.16 5.73
CA LEU A 385 -13.34 10.91 5.08
C LEU A 385 -11.90 11.01 4.55
N ARG A 386 -11.16 9.92 4.70
CA ARG A 386 -9.79 9.71 4.20
C ARG A 386 -9.86 8.71 3.06
N SER A 387 -9.40 7.48 3.25
CA SER A 387 -9.61 6.44 2.24
C SER A 387 -11.06 6.01 2.15
N THR A 388 -11.45 5.63 0.93
CA THR A 388 -12.77 5.12 0.60
C THR A 388 -12.65 3.94 -0.37
N ALA A 389 -13.54 2.96 -0.25
CA ALA A 389 -13.65 1.85 -1.18
C ALA A 389 -15.02 1.19 -1.04
N TYR A 390 -15.48 0.51 -2.07
CA TYR A 390 -16.57 -0.45 -1.91
C TYR A 390 -15.98 -1.79 -1.48
N GLY A 391 -16.35 -2.29 -0.30
CA GLY A 391 -15.97 -3.63 0.17
C GLY A 391 -16.87 -4.68 -0.48
N PHE A 392 -16.36 -5.42 -1.47
CA PHE A 392 -17.19 -6.35 -2.26
C PHE A 392 -17.63 -7.60 -1.50
N THR A 393 -16.87 -8.04 -0.50
CA THR A 393 -17.26 -9.17 0.37
C THR A 393 -18.39 -8.74 1.31
N VAL A 394 -18.24 -7.56 1.93
CA VAL A 394 -19.19 -7.06 2.94
C VAL A 394 -20.37 -6.29 2.34
N LYS A 395 -20.30 -5.96 1.04
CA LYS A 395 -21.28 -5.14 0.28
C LYS A 395 -21.56 -3.79 0.92
N LYS A 396 -20.50 -3.04 1.25
CA LYS A 396 -20.62 -1.73 1.92
C LYS A 396 -19.68 -0.71 1.30
N ASN A 397 -20.13 0.56 1.24
CA ASN A 397 -19.22 1.69 1.03
C ASN A 397 -18.42 1.91 2.31
N LEU A 398 -17.17 1.47 2.31
CA LEU A 398 -16.25 1.62 3.43
C LEU A 398 -15.51 2.95 3.30
N ALA A 399 -15.39 3.65 4.41
CA ALA A 399 -14.57 4.83 4.53
C ALA A 399 -13.80 4.84 5.84
N TYR A 400 -12.64 5.49 5.87
CA TYR A 400 -11.97 5.82 7.12
C TYR A 400 -12.16 7.29 7.49
N SER A 401 -12.28 7.59 8.78
CA SER A 401 -12.22 8.95 9.31
C SER A 401 -11.62 8.92 10.70
N TYR A 402 -10.84 9.94 11.06
CA TYR A 402 -10.58 10.20 12.47
C TYR A 402 -11.85 10.73 13.10
N LEU A 403 -12.26 10.11 14.20
CA LEU A 403 -13.45 10.48 14.96
C LEU A 403 -13.09 10.58 16.45
N PRO A 404 -13.82 11.39 17.24
CA PRO A 404 -13.72 11.37 18.71
C PRO A 404 -13.83 9.94 19.26
N VAL A 405 -13.05 9.60 20.29
CA VAL A 405 -13.00 8.23 20.83
C VAL A 405 -14.31 7.76 21.45
N GLU A 406 -15.18 8.69 21.80
CA GLU A 406 -16.54 8.49 22.30
C GLU A 406 -17.43 7.82 21.25
N LEU A 407 -17.13 8.03 19.95
CA LEU A 407 -17.79 7.34 18.85
C LEU A 407 -17.22 5.92 18.70
N LYS A 408 -18.09 4.95 18.96
CA LYS A 408 -17.80 3.52 19.04
C LYS A 408 -18.46 2.77 17.88
N PRO A 409 -17.98 1.56 17.55
CA PRO A 409 -18.67 0.70 16.61
C PRO A 409 -20.15 0.51 16.98
N GLY A 410 -21.04 0.75 16.04
CA GLY A 410 -22.49 0.74 16.22
C GLY A 410 -23.12 2.13 16.32
N ASP A 411 -22.34 3.19 16.57
CA ASP A 411 -22.86 4.55 16.62
C ASP A 411 -23.18 5.10 15.22
N ASP A 412 -24.24 5.91 15.16
CA ASP A 412 -24.70 6.57 13.94
C ASP A 412 -23.98 7.90 13.70
N VAL A 413 -23.63 8.15 12.43
CA VAL A 413 -23.08 9.41 11.91
C VAL A 413 -23.70 9.69 10.54
N GLU A 414 -23.51 10.90 10.03
CA GLU A 414 -23.93 11.29 8.68
C GLU A 414 -22.70 11.65 7.85
N VAL A 415 -22.66 11.25 6.58
CA VAL A 415 -21.62 11.68 5.63
C VAL A 415 -22.23 12.58 4.58
N GLU A 416 -21.66 13.76 4.37
CA GLU A 416 -22.12 14.68 3.32
C GLU A 416 -21.56 14.29 1.95
N VAL A 417 -22.44 13.77 1.08
CA VAL A 417 -22.12 13.34 -0.28
C VAL A 417 -22.84 14.25 -1.26
N PHE A 418 -22.10 15.09 -1.98
CA PHE A 418 -22.64 16.09 -2.93
C PHE A 418 -23.79 16.95 -2.36
N GLY A 419 -23.64 17.40 -1.10
CA GLY A 419 -24.62 18.23 -0.40
C GLY A 419 -25.78 17.46 0.24
N GLN A 420 -25.80 16.12 0.14
CA GLN A 420 -26.79 15.28 0.79
C GLN A 420 -26.17 14.56 2.00
N LYS A 421 -26.85 14.59 3.14
CA LYS A 421 -26.45 13.81 4.32
C LYS A 421 -26.88 12.36 4.18
N VAL A 422 -25.92 11.45 4.14
CA VAL A 422 -26.13 10.01 4.01
C VAL A 422 -25.98 9.34 5.39
N PRO A 423 -27.02 8.64 5.89
CA PRO A 423 -26.93 7.87 7.13
C PRO A 423 -25.81 6.84 7.05
N SER A 424 -25.02 6.76 8.11
CA SER A 424 -23.79 5.96 8.15
C SER A 424 -23.55 5.40 9.54
N THR A 425 -22.82 4.30 9.62
CA THR A 425 -22.56 3.61 10.90
C THR A 425 -21.07 3.43 11.11
N VAL A 426 -20.58 3.75 12.31
CA VAL A 426 -19.21 3.45 12.71
C VAL A 426 -19.05 1.94 12.87
N LEU A 427 -18.03 1.35 12.25
CA LEU A 427 -17.73 -0.07 12.30
C LEU A 427 -16.48 -0.35 13.15
N ARG A 428 -16.25 -1.64 13.44
CA ARG A 428 -14.93 -2.12 13.87
C ARG A 428 -13.94 -1.97 12.71
N ASP A 429 -12.68 -1.68 13.03
CA ASP A 429 -11.64 -1.42 12.01
C ASP A 429 -11.50 -2.58 11.01
N ARG A 430 -11.50 -3.81 11.52
CA ARG A 430 -11.55 -5.02 10.70
C ARG A 430 -13.02 -5.43 10.56
N VAL A 431 -13.55 -5.31 9.35
CA VAL A 431 -14.97 -5.61 9.07
C VAL A 431 -15.20 -7.07 8.70
N LEU A 432 -14.18 -7.76 8.17
CA LEU A 432 -14.24 -9.21 7.99
C LEU A 432 -13.88 -9.96 9.27
N GLU A 433 -14.74 -10.88 9.69
CA GLU A 433 -14.41 -11.79 10.77
C GLU A 433 -13.15 -12.62 10.46
N PRO A 434 -12.37 -13.04 11.47
CA PRO A 434 -11.32 -14.02 11.29
C PRO A 434 -11.89 -15.34 10.78
N GLN A 435 -11.76 -15.62 9.48
CA GLN A 435 -11.79 -16.99 9.01
C GLN A 435 -10.57 -17.70 9.61
N HIS A 436 -10.78 -18.93 10.10
CA HIS A 436 -9.87 -19.64 10.98
C HIS A 436 -8.44 -19.64 10.41
N THR A 437 -7.49 -19.12 11.20
CA THR A 437 -6.06 -19.31 10.97
C THR A 437 -5.73 -20.77 11.28
N GLY A 438 -5.91 -21.63 10.29
CA GLY A 438 -5.27 -22.95 10.22
C GLY A 438 -3.81 -22.80 9.84
#